data_AF-A0A656D4W5-F1
#
_entry.id   AF-A0A656D4W5-F1
#
_cell.length_a   1.000
_cell.length_b   1.000
_cell.length_c   1.000
_cell.angle_alpha   90.00
_cell.angle_beta   90.00
_cell.angle_gamma   90.00
#
_symmetry.space_group_name_H-M   'P 1'
#
loop_
_entity.id
_entity.type
_entity.pdbx_description
1 polymer ?
#
loop_
_entity_poly.entity_id
_entity_poly.type
_entity_poly.pdbx_seq_one_letter_code
_entity_poly.pdbx_strand_id
1 'polypeptide(L)'
;MKIVEEIISKDDEILVPARKIYLLIKYHHKDIQLPTFSDFVNILRRSRKFEVIESGEMIHYDLPESVEKLLMQVEIYGTGPRVKFRYVKLTPKLLREAFLKSYQKMRAGIENLLAKISAENDLPSNEINKVISSFTELREQINKTIQMLEKLELYEITARVGGKKKSRG
;
A
#
# COMPACT_ATOMS: atom_id res chain seq x y z
N MET A 1 16.72 -2.45 12.75
CA MET A 1 16.55 -2.54 11.28
C MET A 1 16.34 -3.96 10.76
N LYS A 2 17.02 -5.00 11.26
CA LYS A 2 16.83 -6.38 10.77
C LYS A 2 15.36 -6.83 10.69
N ILE A 3 14.54 -6.49 11.69
CA ILE A 3 13.11 -6.85 11.70
C ILE A 3 12.31 -6.13 10.60
N VAL A 4 12.62 -4.86 10.32
CA VAL A 4 12.01 -4.14 9.20
C VAL A 4 12.38 -4.82 7.88
N GLU A 5 13.64 -5.24 7.72
CA GLU A 5 14.10 -5.97 6.53
C GLU A 5 13.35 -7.30 6.39
N GLU A 6 13.21 -8.05 7.47
CA GLU A 6 12.48 -9.32 7.51
C GLU A 6 11.00 -9.16 7.16
N ILE A 7 10.34 -8.15 7.73
CA ILE A 7 8.94 -7.82 7.43
C ILE A 7 8.80 -7.51 5.94
N ILE A 8 9.61 -6.61 5.38
CA ILE A 8 9.51 -6.23 3.96
C ILE A 8 9.85 -7.41 3.03
N SER A 9 10.82 -8.26 3.39
CA SER A 9 11.20 -9.42 2.57
C SER A 9 10.17 -10.54 2.55
N LYS A 10 9.37 -10.68 3.61
CA LYS A 10 8.25 -11.64 3.67
C LYS A 10 6.95 -11.02 3.17
N ASP A 11 6.88 -9.69 3.09
CA ASP A 11 5.73 -9.00 2.55
C ASP A 11 5.61 -9.30 1.06
N ASP A 12 4.37 -9.48 0.66
CA ASP A 12 4.00 -9.87 -0.66
C ASP A 12 3.69 -8.63 -1.53
N GLU A 13 3.75 -7.43 -0.94
CA GLU A 13 3.77 -6.12 -1.60
C GLU A 13 5.20 -5.60 -1.78
N ILE A 14 5.51 -5.08 -2.98
CA ILE A 14 6.78 -4.37 -3.23
C ILE A 14 6.84 -3.04 -2.46
N LEU A 15 5.69 -2.35 -2.35
CA LEU A 15 5.53 -1.06 -1.69
C LEU A 15 4.77 -1.27 -0.39
N VAL A 16 5.51 -1.64 0.66
CA VAL A 16 4.92 -1.99 1.94
C VAL A 16 4.48 -0.72 2.67
N PRO A 17 3.23 -0.63 3.19
CA PRO A 17 2.82 0.49 4.03
C PRO A 17 3.72 0.61 5.26
N ALA A 18 4.31 1.78 5.50
CA ALA A 18 5.13 2.00 6.70
C ALA A 18 4.31 1.76 7.98
N ARG A 19 3.02 2.09 7.95
CA ARG A 19 2.08 1.82 9.05
C ARG A 19 1.94 0.33 9.34
N LYS A 20 1.83 -0.51 8.30
CA LYS A 20 1.78 -1.98 8.45
C LYS A 20 3.02 -2.48 9.18
N ILE A 21 4.21 -2.05 8.74
CA ILE A 21 5.49 -2.43 9.38
C ILE A 21 5.49 -1.99 10.85
N TYR A 22 5.13 -0.75 11.11
CA TYR A 22 5.09 -0.18 12.46
C TYR A 22 4.19 -0.98 13.41
N LEU A 23 2.96 -1.29 12.98
CA LEU A 23 2.01 -2.05 13.80
C LEU A 23 2.44 -3.51 13.99
N LEU A 24 3.00 -4.15 12.96
CA LEU A 24 3.54 -5.51 13.09
C LEU A 24 4.65 -5.56 14.15
N ILE A 25 5.55 -4.58 14.19
CA ILE A 25 6.57 -4.50 15.25
C ILE A 25 5.88 -4.25 16.61
N LYS A 26 4.97 -3.28 16.68
CA LYS A 26 4.30 -2.89 17.94
C LYS A 26 3.57 -4.05 18.62
N TYR A 27 2.89 -4.87 17.84
CA TYR A 27 2.03 -5.93 18.39
C TYR A 27 2.67 -7.32 18.40
N HIS A 28 3.58 -7.63 17.48
CA HIS A 28 4.22 -8.95 17.39
C HIS A 28 5.65 -9.00 17.94
N HIS A 29 6.29 -7.85 18.18
CA HIS A 29 7.63 -7.73 18.74
C HIS A 29 7.62 -6.82 19.98
N LYS A 30 6.92 -7.27 21.03
CA LYS A 30 6.64 -6.48 22.25
C LYS A 30 7.89 -6.12 23.07
N ASP A 31 9.00 -6.79 22.82
CA ASP A 31 10.31 -6.54 23.41
C ASP A 31 10.99 -5.29 22.83
N ILE A 32 10.45 -4.71 21.76
CA ILE A 32 11.02 -3.56 21.08
C ILE A 32 10.26 -2.30 21.45
N GLN A 33 10.97 -1.37 22.07
CA GLN A 33 10.45 -0.03 22.28
C GLN A 33 10.39 0.72 20.94
N LEU A 34 9.19 0.96 20.45
CA LEU A 34 8.97 1.76 19.24
C LEU A 34 8.93 3.25 19.56
N PRO A 35 9.56 4.09 18.72
CA PRO A 35 9.38 5.53 18.78
C PRO A 35 7.99 5.91 18.24
N THR A 36 7.66 7.21 18.22
CA THR A 36 6.45 7.69 17.55
C THR A 36 6.44 7.26 16.08
N PHE A 37 5.26 7.15 15.48
CA PHE A 37 5.18 6.79 14.06
C PHE A 37 5.94 7.77 13.16
N SER A 38 5.91 9.07 13.47
CA SER A 38 6.66 10.09 12.73
C SER A 38 8.16 9.85 12.78
N ASP A 39 8.69 9.57 13.97
CA ASP A 39 10.11 9.27 14.16
C ASP A 39 10.49 7.95 13.49
N PHE A 40 9.63 6.94 13.55
CA PHE A 40 9.81 5.69 12.83
C PHE A 40 9.97 5.92 11.32
N VAL A 41 9.10 6.72 10.70
CA VAL A 41 9.21 7.08 9.28
C VAL A 41 10.52 7.83 9.00
N ASN A 42 10.94 8.75 9.87
CA ASN A 42 12.21 9.46 9.73
C ASN A 42 13.43 8.53 9.82
N ILE A 43 13.38 7.54 10.70
CA ILE A 43 14.40 6.49 10.83
C ILE A 43 14.49 5.67 9.54
N LEU A 44 13.36 5.33 8.91
CA LEU A 44 13.33 4.65 7.62
C LEU A 44 13.92 5.52 6.50
N ARG A 45 13.55 6.81 6.43
CA ARG A 45 14.08 7.76 5.43
C ARG A 45 15.60 7.91 5.50
N ARG A 46 16.16 7.94 6.71
CA ARG A 46 17.62 8.07 6.94
C ARG A 46 18.38 6.78 6.64
N SER A 47 17.69 5.64 6.52
CA SER A 47 18.31 4.36 6.19
C SER A 47 18.81 4.34 4.74
N ARG A 48 20.05 3.88 4.55
CA ARG A 48 20.58 3.62 3.20
C ARG A 48 19.92 2.42 2.52
N LYS A 49 19.30 1.52 3.29
CA LYS A 49 18.67 0.29 2.77
C LYS A 49 17.30 0.52 2.15
N PHE A 50 16.59 1.54 2.61
CA PHE A 50 15.20 1.77 2.24
C PHE A 50 15.04 3.05 1.44
N GLU A 51 13.94 3.09 0.71
CA GLU A 51 13.41 4.28 0.06
C GLU A 51 11.96 4.44 0.51
N VAL A 52 11.64 5.63 1.00
CA VAL A 52 10.29 5.98 1.46
C VAL A 52 9.64 6.85 0.39
N ILE A 53 8.45 6.44 -0.04
CA ILE A 53 7.64 7.10 -1.04
C ILE A 53 6.44 7.71 -0.33
N GLU A 54 6.25 9.01 -0.54
CA GLU A 54 5.18 9.77 0.10
C GLU A 54 4.01 9.97 -0.85
N SER A 55 2.81 9.79 -0.33
CA SER A 55 1.56 10.09 -1.03
C SER A 55 1.01 11.42 -0.52
N GLY A 56 1.45 12.53 -1.12
CA GLY A 56 0.97 13.89 -0.82
C GLY A 56 1.46 14.48 0.51
N GLU A 57 0.90 15.64 0.87
CA GLU A 57 1.17 16.34 2.14
C GLU A 57 0.44 15.65 3.29
N MET A 58 0.95 14.51 3.77
CA MET A 58 0.40 13.84 4.94
C MET A 58 1.25 14.10 6.19
N ILE A 59 0.56 14.54 7.25
CA ILE A 59 1.12 14.62 8.60
C ILE A 59 1.19 13.19 9.15
N HIS A 60 2.37 12.79 9.64
CA HIS A 60 2.58 11.49 10.28
C HIS A 60 2.24 11.63 11.78
N TYR A 61 1.16 10.97 12.21
CA TYR A 61 0.74 10.95 13.61
C TYR A 61 0.46 9.53 14.10
N ASP A 62 0.51 9.35 15.42
CA ASP A 62 0.11 8.11 16.08
C ASP A 62 -1.42 7.98 16.11
N LEU A 63 -1.92 6.78 15.85
CA LEU A 63 -3.35 6.50 15.82
C LEU A 63 -3.80 5.95 17.18
N PRO A 64 -5.07 6.16 17.58
CA PRO A 64 -5.63 5.46 18.73
C PRO A 64 -5.55 3.95 18.58
N GLU A 65 -5.36 3.22 19.68
CA GLU A 65 -5.17 1.76 19.68
C GLU A 65 -6.34 1.00 19.02
N SER A 66 -7.57 1.49 19.20
CA SER A 66 -8.77 0.93 18.56
C SER A 66 -8.69 0.98 17.03
N VAL A 67 -8.19 2.08 16.48
CA VAL A 67 -8.01 2.27 15.04
C VAL A 67 -6.86 1.40 14.53
N GLU A 68 -5.76 1.31 15.27
CA GLU A 68 -4.64 0.44 14.92
C GLU A 68 -5.04 -1.03 14.82
N LYS A 69 -5.78 -1.54 15.81
CA LYS A 69 -6.29 -2.92 15.82
C LYS A 69 -7.24 -3.18 14.65
N LEU A 70 -8.10 -2.21 14.32
CA LEU A 70 -8.97 -2.31 13.16
C LEU A 70 -8.15 -2.42 11.86
N LEU A 71 -7.15 -1.55 11.67
CA LEU A 71 -6.27 -1.59 10.49
C LEU A 71 -5.53 -2.92 10.35
N MET A 72 -5.05 -3.49 11.47
CA MET A 72 -4.43 -4.81 11.46
C MET A 72 -5.43 -5.91 11.10
N GLN A 73 -6.68 -5.80 11.55
CA GLN A 73 -7.71 -6.80 11.27
C GLN A 73 -8.17 -6.78 9.80
N VAL A 74 -8.32 -5.59 9.22
CA VAL A 74 -8.81 -5.45 7.83
C VAL A 74 -7.67 -5.45 6.80
N GLU A 75 -6.43 -5.30 7.25
CA GLU A 75 -5.21 -5.19 6.43
C GLU A 75 -5.24 -4.07 5.37
N ILE A 76 -6.06 -3.05 5.58
CA ILE A 76 -6.18 -1.91 4.66
C ILE A 76 -5.38 -0.72 5.21
N TYR A 77 -4.23 -0.46 4.60
CA TYR A 77 -3.38 0.69 4.91
C TYR A 77 -3.41 1.68 3.74
N GLY A 78 -4.61 2.21 3.47
CA GLY A 78 -4.94 2.92 2.23
C GLY A 78 -4.05 4.14 1.96
N THR A 79 -3.74 4.93 2.99
CA THR A 79 -3.00 6.19 2.85
C THR A 79 -1.72 6.21 3.68
N GLY A 80 -0.75 7.02 3.25
CA GLY A 80 0.47 7.29 3.99
C GLY A 80 1.74 6.73 3.35
N PRO A 81 2.89 6.87 4.02
CA PRO A 81 4.18 6.56 3.44
C PRO A 81 4.33 5.06 3.16
N ARG A 82 4.89 4.78 1.98
CA ARG A 82 5.19 3.43 1.49
C ARG A 82 6.70 3.22 1.49
N VAL A 83 7.14 2.01 1.75
CA VAL A 83 8.56 1.67 1.93
C VAL A 83 8.91 0.55 0.98
N LYS A 84 10.05 0.69 0.31
CA LYS A 84 10.68 -0.40 -0.45
C LYS A 84 12.16 -0.47 -0.13
N PHE A 85 12.77 -1.58 -0.52
CA PHE A 85 14.23 -1.64 -0.62
C PHE A 85 14.74 -0.70 -1.71
N ARG A 86 15.82 0.02 -1.44
CA ARG A 86 16.43 0.96 -2.38
C ARG A 86 16.90 0.28 -3.67
N TYR A 87 17.35 -0.97 -3.59
CA TYR A 87 17.79 -1.73 -4.77
C TYR A 87 16.63 -2.16 -5.68
N VAL A 88 15.38 -2.13 -5.22
CA VAL A 88 14.22 -2.48 -6.03
C VAL A 88 13.87 -1.31 -6.94
N LYS A 89 14.08 -1.49 -8.25
CA LYS A 89 13.66 -0.52 -9.28
C LYS A 89 12.18 -0.71 -9.58
N LEU A 90 11.39 0.34 -9.40
CA LEU A 90 9.96 0.33 -9.70
C LEU A 90 9.75 0.45 -11.21
N THR A 91 9.60 -0.69 -11.88
CA THR A 91 9.19 -0.72 -13.28
C THR A 91 7.66 -0.58 -13.39
N PRO A 92 7.11 -0.06 -14.50
CA PRO A 92 5.67 -0.05 -14.77
C PRO A 92 4.98 -1.41 -14.52
N LYS A 93 5.61 -2.52 -14.95
CA LYS A 93 5.12 -3.87 -14.69
C LYS A 93 5.01 -4.18 -13.19
N LEU A 94 6.08 -3.90 -12.45
CA LEU A 94 6.15 -4.15 -11.01
C LEU A 94 5.15 -3.28 -10.23
N LEU A 95 4.97 -2.02 -10.65
CA LEU A 95 3.97 -1.10 -10.12
C LEU A 95 2.55 -1.59 -10.38
N ARG A 96 2.27 -2.09 -11.59
CA ARG A 96 0.98 -2.67 -11.96
C ARG A 96 0.67 -3.90 -11.11
N GLU A 97 1.62 -4.82 -10.97
CA GLU A 97 1.47 -6.01 -10.12
C GLU A 97 1.20 -5.63 -8.66
N ALA A 98 1.99 -4.69 -8.10
CA ALA A 98 1.79 -4.19 -6.74
C ALA A 98 0.42 -3.52 -6.55
N PHE A 99 0.00 -2.70 -7.52
CA PHE A 99 -1.27 -1.98 -7.48
C PHE A 99 -2.47 -2.93 -7.55
N LEU A 100 -2.47 -3.87 -8.50
CA LEU A 100 -3.51 -4.90 -8.64
C LEU A 100 -3.68 -5.70 -7.36
N LYS A 101 -2.56 -6.07 -6.74
CA LYS A 101 -2.56 -6.85 -5.51
C LYS A 101 -3.09 -6.06 -4.31
N SER A 102 -2.62 -4.83 -4.13
CA SER A 102 -3.13 -3.95 -3.09
C SER A 102 -4.63 -3.68 -3.28
N TYR A 103 -5.09 -3.57 -4.52
CA TYR A 103 -6.51 -3.43 -4.82
C TYR A 103 -7.33 -4.67 -4.44
N GLN A 104 -6.87 -5.87 -4.79
CA GLN A 104 -7.55 -7.12 -4.43
C GLN A 104 -7.70 -7.26 -2.90
N LYS A 105 -6.65 -6.96 -2.14
CA LYS A 105 -6.71 -6.96 -0.67
C LYS A 105 -7.68 -5.92 -0.13
N MET A 106 -7.62 -4.69 -0.66
CA MET A 106 -8.53 -3.62 -0.28
C MET A 106 -9.99 -4.04 -0.52
N ARG A 107 -10.29 -4.57 -1.70
CA ARG A 107 -11.61 -5.09 -2.05
C ARG A 107 -12.07 -6.16 -1.06
N ALA A 108 -11.23 -7.16 -0.76
CA ALA A 108 -11.57 -8.22 0.18
C ALA A 108 -11.80 -7.71 1.61
N GLY A 109 -10.95 -6.80 2.10
CA GLY A 109 -11.10 -6.20 3.44
C GLY A 109 -12.40 -5.38 3.57
N ILE A 110 -12.82 -4.73 2.48
CA ILE A 110 -14.07 -3.99 2.41
C ILE A 110 -15.29 -4.90 2.30
N GLU A 111 -15.23 -5.95 1.49
CA GLU A 111 -16.28 -6.97 1.43
C GLU A 111 -16.50 -7.58 2.83
N ASN A 112 -15.42 -7.86 3.57
CA ASN A 112 -15.48 -8.31 4.96
C ASN A 112 -16.09 -7.26 5.91
N LEU A 113 -15.74 -5.98 5.74
CA LEU A 113 -16.28 -4.89 6.57
C LEU A 113 -17.78 -4.69 6.32
N LEU A 114 -18.20 -4.73 5.06
CA LEU A 114 -19.61 -4.68 4.66
C LEU A 114 -20.38 -5.89 5.19
N ALA A 115 -19.82 -7.10 5.10
CA ALA A 115 -20.45 -8.30 5.64
C ALA A 115 -20.68 -8.22 7.15
N LYS A 116 -19.73 -7.68 7.91
CA LYS A 116 -19.89 -7.43 9.35
C LYS A 116 -20.98 -6.39 9.64
N ILE A 117 -20.95 -5.27 8.92
CA ILE A 117 -21.96 -4.21 9.02
C ILE A 117 -23.36 -4.73 8.73
N SER A 118 -23.53 -5.55 7.69
CA SER A 118 -24.81 -6.15 7.34
C SER A 118 -25.29 -7.20 8.35
N ALA A 119 -24.38 -7.86 9.06
CA ALA A 119 -24.73 -8.82 10.12
C ALA A 119 -25.15 -8.13 11.43
N GLU A 120 -24.73 -6.89 11.67
CA GLU A 120 -25.05 -6.12 12.89
C GLU A 120 -26.39 -5.37 12.83
N ASN A 121 -27.19 -5.52 11.76
CA ASN A 121 -28.62 -5.15 11.62
C ASN A 121 -29.08 -3.71 11.96
N ASP A 122 -28.20 -2.77 12.32
CA ASP A 122 -28.62 -1.44 12.81
C ASP A 122 -28.12 -0.24 11.98
N LEU A 123 -27.53 -0.47 10.80
CA LEU A 123 -27.02 0.63 9.97
C LEU A 123 -28.07 1.14 8.97
N PRO A 124 -28.37 2.46 8.94
CA PRO A 124 -29.34 3.03 8.01
C PRO A 124 -28.96 2.72 6.55
N SER A 125 -29.94 2.28 5.76
CA SER A 125 -29.75 1.86 4.36
C SER A 125 -29.05 2.92 3.50
N ASN A 126 -29.23 4.21 3.83
CA ASN A 126 -28.57 5.33 3.16
C ASN A 126 -27.06 5.42 3.39
N GLU A 127 -26.56 5.06 4.58
CA GLU A 127 -25.11 5.06 4.83
C GLU A 127 -24.44 3.90 4.13
N ILE A 128 -25.06 2.71 4.17
CA ILE A 128 -24.61 1.53 3.43
C ILE A 128 -24.56 1.84 1.92
N ASN A 129 -25.59 2.48 1.36
CA ASN A 129 -25.62 2.87 -0.05
C ASN A 129 -24.52 3.88 -0.43
N LYS A 130 -24.19 4.85 0.44
CA LYS A 130 -23.08 5.78 0.21
C LYS A 130 -21.71 5.10 0.24
N VAL A 131 -21.54 4.11 1.13
CA VAL A 131 -20.31 3.31 1.17
C VAL A 131 -20.18 2.50 -0.12
N ILE A 132 -21.26 1.84 -0.55
CA ILE A 132 -21.28 1.07 -1.81
C ILE A 132 -21.01 1.94 -3.04
N SER A 133 -21.60 3.14 -3.12
CA SER A 133 -21.37 4.06 -4.24
C SER A 133 -19.91 4.53 -4.29
N SER A 134 -19.35 4.93 -3.14
CA SER A 134 -17.95 5.32 -3.02
C SER A 134 -17.00 4.19 -3.43
N PHE A 135 -17.36 2.93 -3.14
CA PHE A 135 -16.61 1.76 -3.61
C PHE A 135 -16.65 1.56 -5.11
N THR A 136 -17.81 1.80 -5.70
CA THR A 136 -18.00 1.65 -7.14
C THR A 136 -17.17 2.69 -7.89
N GLU A 137 -17.17 3.93 -7.43
CA GLU A 137 -16.33 5.02 -7.98
C GLU A 137 -14.84 4.72 -7.81
N LEU A 138 -14.42 4.26 -6.63
CA LEU A 138 -13.03 3.87 -6.38
C LEU A 138 -12.59 2.74 -7.32
N ARG A 139 -13.44 1.73 -7.55
CA ARG A 139 -13.17 0.66 -8.52
C ARG A 139 -12.95 1.21 -9.94
N GLU A 140 -13.76 2.18 -10.37
CA GLU A 140 -13.58 2.78 -11.70
C GLU A 140 -12.28 3.56 -11.82
N GLN A 141 -11.92 4.34 -10.81
CA GLN A 141 -10.63 5.05 -10.78
C GLN A 141 -9.46 4.08 -10.86
N ILE A 142 -9.54 2.98 -10.12
CA ILE A 142 -8.52 1.92 -10.10
C ILE A 142 -8.38 1.26 -11.48
N ASN A 143 -9.50 0.95 -12.15
CA ASN A 143 -9.46 0.42 -13.51
C ASN A 143 -8.77 1.38 -14.48
N LYS A 144 -9.02 2.69 -14.37
CA LYS A 144 -8.32 3.71 -15.17
C LYS A 144 -6.82 3.73 -14.87
N THR A 145 -6.42 3.62 -13.61
CA THR A 145 -5.00 3.54 -13.23
C THR A 145 -4.32 2.29 -13.78
N ILE A 146 -4.98 1.13 -13.75
CA ILE A 146 -4.46 -0.11 -14.34
C ILE A 146 -4.21 0.07 -15.84
N GLN A 147 -5.19 0.60 -16.58
CA GLN A 147 -5.05 0.87 -18.02
C GLN A 147 -3.91 1.85 -18.34
N MET A 148 -3.71 2.87 -17.50
CA MET A 148 -2.58 3.80 -17.62
C MET A 148 -1.24 3.08 -17.42
N LEU A 149 -1.12 2.24 -16.38
CA LEU A 149 0.09 1.47 -16.11
C LEU A 149 0.40 0.47 -17.23
N GLU A 150 -0.63 -0.17 -17.81
CA GLU A 150 -0.49 -1.05 -18.98
C GLU A 150 0.04 -0.31 -20.20
N LYS A 151 -0.47 0.90 -20.47
CA LYS A 151 0.05 1.74 -21.56
C LYS A 151 1.53 2.10 -21.32
N LEU A 152 1.89 2.49 -20.10
CA LEU A 152 3.29 2.81 -19.75
C LEU A 152 4.23 1.62 -19.89
N GLU A 153 3.78 0.41 -19.54
CA GLU A 153 4.53 -0.83 -19.75
C GLU A 153 4.81 -1.07 -21.25
N LEU A 154 3.79 -0.92 -22.11
CA LEU A 154 3.93 -1.06 -23.57
C LEU A 154 4.88 0.00 -24.16
N TYR A 155 4.83 1.23 -23.67
CA TYR A 155 5.78 2.28 -24.08
C TYR A 155 7.22 1.94 -23.69
N GLU A 156 7.44 1.37 -22.50
CA GLU A 156 8.79 0.98 -22.07
C GLU A 156 9.34 -0.18 -22.93
N ILE A 157 8.50 -1.17 -23.24
CA ILE A 157 8.86 -2.29 -24.11
C ILE A 157 9.22 -1.77 -25.52
N THR A 158 8.38 -0.91 -26.10
CA THR A 158 8.62 -0.37 -27.45
C THR A 158 9.83 0.55 -27.51
N ALA A 159 10.09 1.37 -26.49
CA ALA A 159 11.29 2.20 -26.39
C ALA A 159 12.58 1.34 -26.30
N ARG A 160 12.56 0.24 -25.53
CA ARG A 160 13.68 -0.70 -25.44
C ARG A 160 13.94 -1.45 -26.75
N VAL A 161 12.89 -1.78 -27.50
CA VAL A 161 12.99 -2.46 -28.81
C VAL A 161 13.45 -1.49 -29.91
N GLY A 162 12.96 -0.24 -29.90
CA GLY A 162 13.35 0.82 -30.85
C GLY A 162 14.81 1.27 -30.69
N GLY A 163 15.34 1.28 -29.45
CA GLY A 163 16.74 1.62 -29.18
C GLY A 163 17.75 0.60 -29.73
N LYS A 164 17.38 -0.69 -29.86
CA LYS A 164 18.26 -1.72 -30.42
C LYS A 164 18.43 -1.63 -31.94
N LYS A 165 17.49 -1.02 -32.68
CA LYS A 165 17.57 -0.92 -34.15
C LYS A 165 18.48 0.20 -34.68
N LYS A 166 18.98 1.11 -33.83
CA LYS A 166 19.89 2.19 -34.24
C LYS A 166 21.39 1.92 -34.00
N SER A 167 21.79 0.71 -33.60
CA SER A 167 23.21 0.36 -33.32
C SER A 167 23.81 -0.74 -34.21
N ARG A 168 23.17 -1.07 -35.32
CA ARG A 168 23.81 -1.87 -36.38
C ARG A 168 23.78 -1.02 -37.64
N GLY A 169 24.91 -0.35 -37.87
CA GLY A 169 25.27 0.21 -39.16
C GLY A 169 25.53 -0.88 -40.19
#